data_AF-A0A5J4Q046-F1
#
_entry.id   AF-A0A5J4Q046-F1
#
_cell.length_a   1.000
_cell.length_b   1.000
_cell.length_c   1.000
_cell.angle_alpha   90.00
_cell.angle_beta   90.00
_cell.angle_gamma   90.00
#
_symmetry.space_group_name_H-M   'P 1'
#
loop_
_entity.id
_entity.type
_entity.pdbx_description
1 polymer ?
#
loop_
_entity_poly.entity_id
_entity_poly.type
_entity_poly.pdbx_seq_one_letter_code
_entity_poly.pdbx_strand_id
1 'polypeptide(L)'
;YWGNFLSDFAKHLRQKGWFDKTTIAMDERSLASMMETIKLIRSIDSEFKISLAGNYHPEIEKELYDLCIAFGYTYPVEVKADREKTGKISTVYTCCAEARPNTFTFSPPAEAAWIGWHARAANYNGYLRWAYNSWTIDPLRDSRFRTWAAGDCYLVYPGVRSSIRMERLIEGIQDYEKCRILKEEFIQKGEKAKWDKLNELISQFTVEELVRQGADKMVQHARKELNTY
;
A
#
# COMPACT_ATOMS: atom_id res chain seq x y z
N TYR A 1 6.24 -28.57 13.94
CA TYR A 1 7.41 -27.77 13.50
C TYR A 1 7.24 -26.30 13.89
N TRP A 2 6.35 -25.53 13.23
CA TRP A 2 6.19 -24.08 13.46
C TRP A 2 5.80 -23.65 14.89
N GLY A 3 5.03 -24.45 15.63
CA GLY A 3 4.59 -24.09 16.98
C GLY A 3 5.74 -23.81 17.96
N ASN A 4 6.78 -24.65 17.96
CA ASN A 4 7.95 -24.45 18.83
C ASN A 4 8.70 -23.17 18.48
N PHE A 5 8.88 -22.89 17.18
CA PHE A 5 9.51 -21.65 16.72
C PHE A 5 8.71 -20.43 17.13
N LEU A 6 7.40 -20.40 16.87
CA LEU A 6 6.55 -19.25 17.18
C LEU A 6 6.49 -18.97 18.69
N SER A 7 6.47 -20.02 19.52
CA SER A 7 6.48 -19.86 20.98
C SER A 7 7.79 -19.24 21.49
N ASP A 8 8.93 -19.70 20.98
CA ASP A 8 10.23 -19.12 21.34
C ASP A 8 10.38 -17.69 20.80
N PHE A 9 9.95 -17.47 19.56
CA PHE A 9 9.98 -16.17 18.92
C PHE A 9 9.11 -15.13 19.66
N ALA A 10 7.91 -15.52 20.12
CA ALA A 10 7.06 -14.65 20.94
C ALA A 10 7.78 -14.17 22.22
N LYS A 11 8.44 -15.09 22.95
CA LYS A 11 9.22 -14.76 24.15
C LYS A 11 10.35 -13.80 23.82
N HIS A 12 11.11 -14.08 22.76
CA HIS A 12 12.20 -13.23 22.30
C HIS A 12 11.71 -11.81 21.96
N LEU A 13 10.64 -11.70 21.16
CA LEU A 13 10.07 -10.42 20.77
C LEU A 13 9.59 -9.59 21.97
N ARG A 14 8.99 -10.22 22.97
CA ARG A 14 8.55 -9.53 24.20
C ARG A 14 9.75 -9.05 25.02
N GLN A 15 10.80 -9.86 25.16
CA GLN A 15 12.05 -9.44 25.82
C GLN A 15 12.70 -8.24 25.13
N LYS A 16 12.58 -8.15 23.79
CA LYS A 16 13.09 -7.03 22.99
C LYS A 16 12.16 -5.82 22.94
N GLY A 17 10.92 -5.94 23.43
CA GLY A 17 9.88 -4.90 23.30
C GLY A 17 9.41 -4.69 21.86
N TRP A 18 9.49 -5.73 21.02
CA TRP A 18 9.16 -5.68 19.59
C TRP A 18 7.86 -6.40 19.22
N PHE A 19 7.31 -7.20 20.14
CA PHE A 19 6.14 -8.04 19.87
C PHE A 19 4.97 -7.26 19.26
N ASP A 20 4.63 -6.09 19.83
CA ASP A 20 3.52 -5.26 19.36
C ASP A 20 3.72 -4.66 17.96
N LYS A 21 4.95 -4.68 17.44
CA LYS A 21 5.30 -4.16 16.11
C LYS A 21 5.47 -5.29 15.08
N THR A 22 5.51 -6.55 15.52
CA THR A 22 5.75 -7.69 14.65
C THR A 22 4.44 -8.25 14.10
N THR A 23 4.42 -8.48 12.79
CA THR A 23 3.38 -9.28 12.13
C THR A 23 3.96 -10.61 11.67
N ILE A 24 3.17 -11.68 11.77
CA ILE A 24 3.41 -12.91 11.02
C ILE A 24 2.77 -12.72 9.65
N ALA A 25 3.61 -12.54 8.63
CA ALA A 25 3.16 -12.27 7.28
C ALA A 25 2.77 -13.55 6.54
N MET A 26 1.58 -13.55 5.96
CA MET A 26 1.11 -14.54 5.00
C MET A 26 1.15 -13.95 3.59
N ASP A 27 1.37 -14.81 2.61
CA ASP A 27 1.30 -14.51 1.19
C ASP A 27 0.11 -15.27 0.57
N GLU A 28 -0.32 -14.89 -0.63
CA GLU A 28 -1.51 -15.44 -1.31
C GLU A 28 -1.46 -16.98 -1.41
N ARG A 29 -2.25 -17.66 -0.58
CA ARG A 29 -2.45 -19.12 -0.60
C ARG A 29 -3.94 -19.43 -0.64
N SER A 30 -4.29 -20.71 -0.77
CA SER A 30 -5.69 -21.12 -0.65
C SER A 30 -6.24 -20.72 0.73
N LEU A 31 -7.51 -20.28 0.76
CA LEU A 31 -8.17 -19.85 1.99
C LEU A 31 -8.06 -20.89 3.10
N ALA A 32 -8.25 -22.17 2.78
CA ALA A 32 -8.08 -23.27 3.73
C ALA A 32 -6.68 -23.29 4.38
N SER A 33 -5.62 -23.06 3.60
CA SER A 33 -4.25 -23.00 4.14
C SER A 33 -4.04 -21.80 5.06
N MET A 34 -4.59 -20.64 4.69
CA MET A 34 -4.51 -19.43 5.51
C MET A 34 -5.27 -19.59 6.83
N MET A 35 -6.46 -20.18 6.80
CA MET A 35 -7.24 -20.46 8.01
C MET A 35 -6.52 -21.41 8.97
N GLU A 36 -5.91 -22.50 8.47
CA GLU A 36 -5.11 -23.39 9.32
C GLU A 36 -3.85 -22.71 9.88
N THR A 37 -3.23 -21.82 9.09
CA THR A 37 -2.09 -21.01 9.55
C THR A 37 -2.51 -20.05 10.67
N ILE A 38 -3.64 -19.36 10.53
CA ILE A 38 -4.19 -18.47 11.55
C ILE A 38 -4.52 -19.26 12.84
N LYS A 39 -5.18 -20.42 12.72
CA LYS A 39 -5.47 -21.28 13.88
C LYS A 39 -4.21 -21.65 14.63
N LEU A 40 -3.15 -22.04 13.91
CA LEU A 40 -1.86 -22.34 14.51
C LEU A 40 -1.29 -21.11 15.24
N ILE A 41 -1.22 -19.94 14.59
CA ILE A 41 -0.71 -18.71 15.20
C ILE A 41 -1.47 -18.40 16.50
N ARG A 42 -2.81 -18.45 16.46
CA ARG A 42 -3.68 -18.16 17.61
C ARG A 42 -3.52 -19.17 18.75
N SER A 43 -3.27 -20.44 18.44
CA SER A 43 -3.01 -21.46 19.46
C SER A 43 -1.68 -21.27 20.20
N ILE A 44 -0.73 -20.53 19.60
CA ILE A 44 0.55 -20.21 20.22
C ILE A 44 0.45 -18.93 21.05
N ASP A 45 -0.05 -17.86 20.45
CA ASP A 45 -0.25 -16.58 21.13
C ASP A 45 -1.36 -15.79 20.42
N SER A 46 -2.44 -15.51 21.14
CA SER A 46 -3.59 -14.80 20.59
C SER A 46 -3.29 -13.37 20.19
N GLU A 47 -2.25 -12.75 20.76
CA GLU A 47 -1.89 -11.35 20.52
C GLU A 47 -0.99 -11.14 19.29
N PHE A 48 -0.50 -12.22 18.65
CA PHE A 48 0.28 -12.07 17.41
C PHE A 48 -0.50 -11.29 16.36
N LYS A 49 0.10 -10.23 15.82
CA LYS A 49 -0.49 -9.56 14.65
C LYS A 49 -0.22 -10.42 13.40
N ILE A 50 -1.18 -10.46 12.50
CA ILE A 50 -1.09 -11.19 11.24
C ILE A 50 -1.23 -10.19 10.10
N SER A 51 -0.39 -10.31 9.07
CA SER A 51 -0.51 -9.51 7.85
C SER A 51 -0.72 -10.37 6.62
N LEU A 52 -1.44 -9.84 5.62
CA LEU A 52 -1.66 -10.49 4.33
C LEU A 52 -1.57 -9.45 3.22
N ALA A 53 -0.78 -9.72 2.19
CA ALA A 53 -0.94 -9.07 0.90
C ALA A 53 -1.68 -10.05 -0.03
N GLY A 54 -2.88 -9.68 -0.48
CA GLY A 54 -3.57 -10.45 -1.47
C GLY A 54 -5.07 -10.21 -1.61
N ASN A 55 -5.80 -11.22 -2.09
CA ASN A 55 -7.25 -11.14 -2.27
C ASN A 55 -8.01 -10.91 -0.95
N TYR A 56 -9.14 -10.21 -1.05
CA TYR A 56 -10.04 -10.01 0.08
C TYR A 56 -10.82 -11.31 0.40
N HIS A 57 -10.78 -11.71 1.67
CA HIS A 57 -11.48 -12.88 2.19
C HIS A 57 -12.23 -12.52 3.48
N PRO A 58 -13.58 -12.44 3.47
CA PRO A 58 -14.35 -12.04 4.64
C PRO A 58 -14.18 -13.00 5.84
N GLU A 59 -13.83 -14.28 5.59
CA GLU A 59 -13.67 -15.31 6.60
C GLU A 59 -12.46 -15.09 7.51
N ILE A 60 -11.43 -14.40 7.01
CA ILE A 60 -10.18 -14.15 7.75
C ILE A 60 -9.90 -12.67 7.99
N GLU A 61 -10.65 -11.75 7.37
CA GLU A 61 -10.45 -10.30 7.48
C GLU A 61 -10.24 -9.84 8.93
N LYS A 62 -11.08 -10.35 9.85
CA LYS A 62 -11.05 -9.93 11.26
C LYS A 62 -9.76 -10.31 11.98
N GLU A 63 -9.06 -11.34 11.49
CA GLU A 63 -7.81 -11.84 12.04
C GLU A 63 -6.59 -11.03 11.57
N LEU A 64 -6.75 -10.24 10.51
CA LEU A 64 -5.67 -9.52 9.83
C LEU A 64 -5.52 -8.12 10.38
N TYR A 65 -4.41 -7.89 11.08
CA TYR A 65 -4.02 -6.55 11.54
C TYR A 65 -3.67 -5.65 10.36
N ASP A 66 -2.90 -6.17 9.41
CA ASP A 66 -2.52 -5.48 8.19
C ASP A 66 -2.98 -6.30 6.98
N LEU A 67 -3.91 -5.74 6.20
CA LEU A 67 -4.42 -6.36 5.00
C LEU A 67 -4.12 -5.43 3.85
N CYS A 68 -3.35 -5.89 2.88
CA CYS A 68 -3.05 -5.16 1.65
C CYS A 68 -3.74 -5.84 0.47
N ILE A 69 -4.76 -5.21 -0.11
CA ILE A 69 -5.46 -5.81 -1.25
C ILE A 69 -4.79 -5.50 -2.59
N ALA A 70 -4.97 -6.39 -3.56
CA ALA A 70 -4.53 -6.16 -4.92
C ALA A 70 -5.22 -4.94 -5.54
N PHE A 71 -4.53 -4.23 -6.42
CA PHE A 71 -5.09 -3.11 -7.16
C PHE A 71 -6.31 -3.55 -7.98
N GLY A 72 -7.30 -2.67 -8.10
CA GLY A 72 -8.59 -2.98 -8.74
C GLY A 72 -9.61 -3.64 -7.82
N TYR A 73 -9.20 -4.14 -6.65
CA TYR A 73 -10.11 -4.53 -5.58
C TYR A 73 -10.38 -3.36 -4.64
N THR A 74 -11.51 -3.42 -3.94
CA THR A 74 -11.89 -2.43 -2.92
C THR A 74 -12.34 -3.16 -1.65
N TYR A 75 -12.10 -2.52 -0.49
CA TYR A 75 -12.69 -3.00 0.75
C TYR A 75 -14.18 -2.67 0.75
N PRO A 76 -15.06 -3.58 1.24
CA PRO A 76 -16.42 -3.20 1.56
C PRO A 76 -16.44 -2.02 2.53
N VAL A 77 -17.32 -1.04 2.30
CA VAL A 77 -17.35 0.25 3.03
C VAL A 77 -17.37 0.03 4.55
N GLU A 78 -18.27 -0.82 5.03
CA GLU A 78 -18.42 -1.10 6.47
C GLU A 78 -17.18 -1.78 7.06
N VAL A 79 -16.56 -2.67 6.29
CA VAL A 79 -15.32 -3.36 6.70
C VAL A 79 -14.18 -2.36 6.80
N LYS A 80 -14.04 -1.45 5.84
CA LYS A 80 -13.00 -0.42 5.87
C LYS A 80 -13.18 0.51 7.07
N ALA A 81 -14.41 0.91 7.37
CA ALA A 81 -14.73 1.74 8.52
C ALA A 81 -14.43 1.03 9.86
N ASP A 82 -14.77 -0.25 10.00
CA ASP A 82 -14.45 -1.04 11.20
C ASP A 82 -12.94 -1.20 11.39
N ARG A 83 -12.19 -1.48 10.31
CA ARG A 83 -10.72 -1.55 10.34
C ARG A 83 -10.10 -0.24 10.81
N GLU A 84 -10.56 0.88 10.27
CA GLU A 84 -10.08 2.21 10.68
C GLU A 84 -10.36 2.48 12.16
N LYS A 85 -11.58 2.20 12.63
CA LYS A 85 -11.98 2.36 14.03
C LYS A 85 -11.18 1.48 14.99
N THR A 86 -10.77 0.29 14.55
CA THR A 86 -10.00 -0.67 15.35
C THR A 86 -8.49 -0.52 15.20
N GLY A 87 -8.01 0.50 14.47
CA GLY A 87 -6.59 0.77 14.28
C GLY A 87 -5.86 -0.27 13.42
N LYS A 88 -6.60 -1.03 12.60
CA LYS A 88 -6.05 -1.96 11.62
C LYS A 88 -5.60 -1.22 10.38
N ILE A 89 -4.59 -1.78 9.71
CA ILE A 89 -3.99 -1.20 8.52
C ILE A 89 -4.67 -1.80 7.28
N SER A 90 -5.15 -0.97 6.36
CA SER A 90 -5.63 -1.41 5.06
C SER A 90 -5.04 -0.59 3.92
N THR A 91 -4.19 -1.25 3.13
CA THR A 91 -3.39 -0.69 2.03
C THR A 91 -3.74 -1.35 0.70
N VAL A 92 -3.14 -0.85 -0.38
CA VAL A 92 -3.25 -1.44 -1.72
C VAL A 92 -1.87 -1.73 -2.30
N TYR A 93 -1.73 -2.75 -3.14
CA TYR A 93 -0.49 -3.02 -3.88
C TYR A 93 -0.74 -3.13 -5.37
N THR A 94 0.27 -2.80 -6.17
CA THR A 94 0.34 -3.21 -7.59
C THR A 94 1.49 -4.20 -7.74
N CYS A 95 1.40 -5.07 -8.74
CA CYS A 95 2.40 -6.09 -9.03
C CYS A 95 2.64 -6.18 -10.54
N CYS A 96 2.91 -7.38 -11.06
CA CYS A 96 3.07 -7.60 -12.49
C CYS A 96 1.75 -7.60 -13.28
N ALA A 97 0.59 -7.66 -12.60
CA ALA A 97 -0.71 -7.83 -13.24
C ALA A 97 -1.23 -6.54 -13.88
N GLU A 98 -1.02 -5.39 -13.23
CA GLU A 98 -1.56 -4.12 -13.68
C GLU A 98 -0.64 -3.46 -14.72
N ALA A 99 -1.19 -3.18 -15.90
CA ALA A 99 -0.47 -2.38 -16.89
C ALA A 99 -0.23 -0.94 -16.38
N ARG A 100 -1.21 -0.36 -15.68
CA ARG A 100 -1.20 0.99 -15.10
C ARG A 100 -2.14 1.06 -13.87
N PRO A 101 -1.81 1.87 -12.85
CA PRO A 101 -0.53 2.54 -12.66
C PRO A 101 0.52 1.49 -12.29
N ASN A 102 1.76 1.69 -12.74
CA ASN A 102 2.85 0.85 -12.29
C ASN A 102 4.17 1.62 -12.18
N THR A 103 5.18 0.95 -11.66
CA THR A 103 6.54 1.48 -11.53
C THR A 103 7.54 0.58 -12.26
N PHE A 104 7.18 0.10 -13.46
CA PHE A 104 8.14 -0.53 -14.35
C PHE A 104 9.10 0.54 -14.89
N THR A 105 10.30 0.17 -15.36
CA THR A 105 11.27 1.16 -15.86
C THR A 105 10.77 1.94 -17.08
N PHE A 106 9.76 1.44 -17.78
CA PHE A 106 9.11 2.13 -18.90
C PHE A 106 7.78 2.80 -18.53
N SER A 107 7.30 2.66 -17.29
CA SER A 107 6.09 3.33 -16.84
C SER A 107 6.28 4.85 -16.86
N PRO A 108 5.28 5.64 -17.31
CA PRO A 108 5.29 7.08 -17.17
C PRO A 108 5.61 7.51 -15.72
N PRO A 109 6.57 8.43 -15.47
CA PRO A 109 6.97 8.83 -14.12
C PRO A 109 5.82 9.27 -13.21
N ALA A 110 4.80 9.91 -13.79
CA ALA A 110 3.64 10.39 -13.05
C ALA A 110 2.79 9.26 -12.46
N GLU A 111 2.83 8.03 -12.99
CA GLU A 111 2.07 6.90 -12.43
C GLU A 111 2.53 6.57 -11.00
N ALA A 112 3.83 6.71 -10.70
CA ALA A 112 4.34 6.51 -9.35
C ALA A 112 3.81 7.56 -8.36
N ALA A 113 3.70 8.82 -8.78
CA ALA A 113 3.08 9.87 -7.96
C ALA A 113 1.57 9.68 -7.81
N TRP A 114 0.91 9.23 -8.88
CA TRP A 114 -0.53 8.99 -8.93
C TRP A 114 -1.00 7.96 -7.89
N ILE A 115 -0.17 6.95 -7.58
CA ILE A 115 -0.46 5.94 -6.55
C ILE A 115 -0.80 6.57 -5.19
N GLY A 116 -0.07 7.61 -4.78
CA GLY A 116 -0.35 8.30 -3.50
C GLY A 116 -1.71 8.98 -3.48
N TRP A 117 -2.08 9.63 -4.58
CA TRP A 117 -3.40 10.24 -4.76
C TRP A 117 -4.53 9.21 -4.77
N HIS A 118 -4.34 8.08 -5.45
CA HIS A 118 -5.31 6.99 -5.45
C HIS A 118 -5.50 6.38 -4.06
N ALA A 119 -4.41 6.15 -3.33
CA ALA A 119 -4.48 5.71 -1.94
C ALA A 119 -5.29 6.68 -1.08
N ARG A 120 -5.13 8.00 -1.30
CA ARG A 120 -5.91 9.02 -0.58
C ARG A 120 -7.39 9.00 -0.96
N ALA A 121 -7.69 8.80 -2.24
CA ALA A 121 -9.05 8.77 -2.79
C ALA A 121 -9.85 7.58 -2.28
N ALA A 122 -9.22 6.41 -2.21
CA ALA A 122 -9.84 5.19 -1.71
C ALA A 122 -9.76 5.03 -0.17
N ASN A 123 -9.31 6.06 0.55
CA ASN A 123 -9.11 6.05 2.00
C ASN A 123 -8.20 4.90 2.49
N TYR A 124 -7.19 4.52 1.70
CA TYR A 124 -6.18 3.54 2.11
C TYR A 124 -5.17 4.18 3.07
N ASN A 125 -4.59 3.36 3.95
CA ASN A 125 -3.54 3.79 4.86
C ASN A 125 -2.18 3.96 4.16
N GLY A 126 -2.08 3.53 2.90
CA GLY A 126 -0.84 3.59 2.13
C GLY A 126 -0.82 2.60 0.97
N TYR A 127 0.39 2.35 0.48
CA TYR A 127 0.68 1.50 -0.67
C TYR A 127 1.82 0.52 -0.36
N LEU A 128 1.76 -0.67 -0.92
CA LEU A 128 2.79 -1.71 -0.84
C LEU A 128 3.32 -2.05 -2.23
N ARG A 129 4.63 -2.30 -2.31
CA ARG A 129 5.26 -2.94 -3.47
C ARG A 129 6.23 -4.02 -3.00
N TRP A 130 6.19 -5.17 -3.67
CA TRP A 130 6.85 -6.38 -3.19
C TRP A 130 8.38 -6.33 -3.18
N ALA A 131 8.99 -5.51 -4.04
CA ALA A 131 10.44 -5.50 -4.19
C ALA A 131 11.04 -4.09 -4.22
N TYR A 132 11.75 -3.75 -3.13
CA TYR A 132 12.51 -2.52 -3.04
C TYR A 132 13.81 -2.58 -3.86
N ASN A 133 14.59 -3.66 -3.69
CA ASN A 133 15.94 -3.80 -4.27
C ASN A 133 16.34 -5.25 -4.60
N SER A 134 15.41 -6.10 -5.05
CA SER A 134 15.72 -7.46 -5.51
C SER A 134 16.38 -7.42 -6.90
N TRP A 135 17.66 -7.02 -6.92
CA TRP A 135 18.38 -6.70 -8.15
C TRP A 135 18.57 -7.88 -9.10
N THR A 136 18.58 -7.55 -10.39
CA THR A 136 19.04 -8.44 -11.48
C THR A 136 20.57 -8.54 -11.45
N ILE A 137 21.15 -9.29 -12.39
CA ILE A 137 22.62 -9.50 -12.45
C ILE A 137 23.42 -8.22 -12.68
N ASP A 138 22.89 -7.26 -13.45
CA ASP A 138 23.49 -5.94 -13.67
C ASP A 138 22.40 -4.84 -13.65
N PRO A 139 21.90 -4.47 -12.46
CA PRO A 139 20.70 -3.65 -12.32
C PRO A 139 20.89 -2.21 -12.80
N LEU A 140 22.14 -1.75 -12.98
CA LEU A 140 22.46 -0.42 -13.51
C LEU A 140 22.31 -0.36 -15.04
N ARG A 141 22.46 -1.49 -15.74
CA ARG A 141 22.42 -1.54 -17.21
C ARG A 141 21.17 -2.21 -17.76
N ASP A 142 20.62 -3.21 -17.06
CA ASP A 142 19.48 -3.99 -17.54
C ASP A 142 18.50 -4.33 -16.41
N SER A 143 17.29 -3.79 -16.51
CA SER A 143 16.19 -4.00 -15.56
C SER A 143 15.29 -5.18 -15.91
N ARG A 144 15.53 -5.86 -17.03
CA ARG A 144 14.75 -7.03 -17.45
C ARG A 144 15.04 -8.21 -16.54
N PHE A 145 14.01 -9.01 -16.32
CA PHE A 145 14.10 -10.28 -15.62
C PHE A 145 13.33 -11.35 -16.40
N ARG A 146 13.58 -12.63 -16.09
CA ARG A 146 13.06 -13.78 -16.85
C ARG A 146 11.52 -13.92 -16.88
N THR A 147 10.78 -13.21 -16.03
CA THR A 147 9.34 -13.44 -15.82
C THR A 147 8.47 -12.21 -15.97
N TRP A 148 8.86 -11.05 -15.42
CA TRP A 148 7.98 -9.87 -15.31
C TRP A 148 8.50 -8.69 -16.12
N ALA A 149 7.65 -7.67 -16.25
CA ALA A 149 8.01 -6.40 -16.88
C ALA A 149 9.27 -5.80 -16.24
N ALA A 150 10.11 -5.19 -17.07
CA ALA A 150 11.40 -4.66 -16.65
C ALA A 150 11.24 -3.62 -15.54
N GLY A 151 12.02 -3.76 -14.45
CA GLY A 151 11.94 -2.88 -13.29
C GLY A 151 10.95 -3.29 -12.20
N ASP A 152 10.20 -4.40 -12.35
CA ASP A 152 9.29 -4.87 -11.30
C ASP A 152 10.04 -5.30 -10.02
N CYS A 153 11.24 -5.88 -10.16
CA CYS A 153 12.01 -6.43 -9.04
C CYS A 153 12.74 -5.38 -8.20
N TYR A 154 12.77 -4.10 -8.58
CA TYR A 154 13.46 -3.08 -7.78
C TYR A 154 13.07 -1.64 -8.16
N LEU A 155 13.02 -0.78 -7.14
CA LEU A 155 12.80 0.66 -7.25
C LEU A 155 14.09 1.47 -7.09
N VAL A 156 15.10 0.94 -6.42
CA VAL A 156 16.38 1.64 -6.16
C VAL A 156 17.57 0.87 -6.73
N TYR A 157 18.68 1.57 -6.95
CA TYR A 157 19.86 1.05 -7.63
C TYR A 157 21.08 0.98 -6.67
N PRO A 158 22.09 0.14 -6.97
CA PRO A 158 23.33 0.07 -6.18
C PRO A 158 24.00 1.43 -5.97
N GLY A 159 24.72 1.57 -4.85
CA GLY A 159 25.39 2.82 -4.48
C GLY A 159 24.45 3.89 -3.96
N VAL A 160 23.37 3.49 -3.26
CA VAL A 160 22.38 4.40 -2.62
C VAL A 160 21.76 5.36 -3.64
N ARG A 161 21.48 4.86 -4.85
CA ARG A 161 20.89 5.65 -5.92
C ARG A 161 19.38 5.45 -5.91
N SER A 162 18.66 6.56 -5.79
CA SER A 162 17.22 6.55 -6.02
C SER A 162 16.91 6.31 -7.52
N SER A 163 15.63 6.28 -7.85
CA SER A 163 15.15 6.28 -9.23
C SER A 163 14.10 7.35 -9.42
N ILE A 164 13.84 7.72 -10.67
CA ILE A 164 12.70 8.57 -11.01
C ILE A 164 11.41 8.02 -10.37
N ARG A 165 11.21 6.70 -10.43
CA ARG A 165 10.01 6.04 -9.87
C ARG A 165 9.90 6.21 -8.36
N MET A 166 11.01 6.03 -7.64
CA MET A 166 11.05 6.19 -6.18
C MET A 166 10.81 7.65 -5.78
N GLU A 167 11.46 8.62 -6.44
CA GLU A 167 11.27 10.04 -6.13
C GLU A 167 9.82 10.49 -6.42
N ARG A 168 9.25 10.06 -7.56
CA ARG A 168 7.86 10.37 -7.90
C ARG A 168 6.87 9.70 -6.92
N LEU A 169 7.15 8.48 -6.46
CA LEU A 169 6.36 7.84 -5.40
C LEU A 169 6.45 8.63 -4.08
N ILE A 170 7.65 9.07 -3.68
CA ILE A 170 7.87 9.92 -2.49
C ILE A 170 7.09 11.23 -2.60
N GLU A 171 7.07 11.88 -3.76
CA GLU A 171 6.25 13.08 -3.97
C GLU A 171 4.74 12.76 -3.85
N GLY A 172 4.28 11.62 -4.38
CA GLY A 172 2.89 11.18 -4.24
C GLY A 172 2.50 10.91 -2.78
N ILE A 173 3.42 10.37 -1.98
CA ILE A 173 3.24 10.21 -0.52
C ILE A 173 3.14 11.57 0.17
N GLN A 174 3.96 12.55 -0.22
CA GLN A 174 3.85 13.91 0.31
C GLN A 174 2.52 14.57 -0.06
N ASP A 175 2.01 14.36 -1.28
CA ASP A 175 0.70 14.85 -1.70
C ASP A 175 -0.44 14.21 -0.89
N TYR A 176 -0.36 12.89 -0.61
CA TYR A 176 -1.27 12.19 0.31
C TYR A 176 -1.29 12.86 1.68
N GLU A 177 -0.11 13.13 2.26
CA GLU A 177 0.00 13.74 3.60
C GLU A 177 -0.52 15.18 3.62
N LYS A 178 -0.25 15.98 2.59
CA LYS A 178 -0.84 17.33 2.47
C LYS A 178 -2.36 17.28 2.46
N CYS A 179 -2.95 16.36 1.70
CA CYS A 179 -4.39 16.16 1.65
C CYS A 179 -4.98 15.69 3.00
N ARG A 180 -4.21 14.94 3.80
CA ARG A 180 -4.60 14.54 5.16
C ARG A 180 -4.57 15.74 6.11
N ILE A 181 -3.46 16.49 6.12
CA ILE A 181 -3.29 17.68 6.96
C ILE A 181 -4.37 18.73 6.67
N LEU A 182 -4.63 19.04 5.39
CA LEU A 182 -5.67 19.99 5.00
C LEU A 182 -7.08 19.52 5.37
N LYS A 183 -7.37 18.21 5.27
CA LYS A 183 -8.65 17.66 5.75
C LYS A 183 -8.83 17.93 7.24
N GLU A 184 -7.81 17.63 8.05
CA GLU A 184 -7.85 17.87 9.50
C GLU A 184 -8.03 19.36 9.81
N GLU A 185 -7.28 20.22 9.14
CA GLU A 185 -7.35 21.68 9.30
C GLU A 185 -8.74 22.23 8.93
N PHE A 186 -9.30 21.85 7.77
CA PHE A 186 -10.61 22.32 7.34
C PHE A 186 -11.73 21.84 8.26
N ILE A 187 -11.66 20.61 8.77
CA ILE A 187 -12.62 20.10 9.76
C ILE A 187 -12.53 20.92 11.05
N GLN A 188 -11.32 21.16 11.56
CA GLN A 188 -11.12 21.94 12.80
C GLN A 188 -11.60 23.40 12.65
N LYS A 189 -11.41 24.01 11.48
CA LYS A 189 -11.84 25.39 11.18
C LYS A 189 -13.29 25.52 10.71
N GLY A 190 -14.02 24.40 10.53
CA GLY A 190 -15.37 24.41 9.97
C GLY A 190 -15.44 24.83 8.49
N GLU A 191 -14.34 24.74 7.75
CA GLU A 191 -14.22 25.16 6.35
C GLU A 191 -14.73 24.08 5.38
N LYS A 192 -15.97 23.62 5.58
CA LYS A 192 -16.56 22.49 4.83
C LYS A 192 -16.46 22.66 3.30
N ALA A 193 -16.69 23.85 2.78
CA ALA A 193 -16.62 24.12 1.34
C ALA A 193 -15.21 23.87 0.74
N LYS A 194 -14.14 24.17 1.50
CA LYS A 194 -12.76 23.88 1.05
C LYS A 194 -12.50 22.38 1.04
N TRP A 195 -12.97 21.67 2.07
CA TRP A 195 -12.89 20.21 2.12
C TRP A 195 -13.67 19.55 0.99
N ASP A 196 -14.92 19.97 0.75
CA ASP A 196 -15.76 19.39 -0.32
C ASP A 196 -15.08 19.55 -1.69
N LYS A 197 -14.52 20.75 -1.99
CA LYS A 197 -13.75 20.99 -3.23
C LYS A 197 -12.51 20.09 -3.33
N LEU A 198 -11.71 19.99 -2.27
CA LEU A 198 -10.50 19.16 -2.26
C LEU A 198 -10.86 17.65 -2.39
N ASN A 199 -11.92 17.21 -1.72
CA ASN A 199 -12.37 15.83 -1.76
C ASN A 199 -12.91 15.44 -3.15
N GLU A 200 -13.62 16.35 -3.82
CA GLU A 200 -14.06 16.16 -5.21
C GLU A 200 -12.86 15.94 -6.14
N LEU A 201 -11.83 16.79 -6.04
CA LEU A 201 -10.58 16.65 -6.80
C LEU A 201 -9.89 15.31 -6.54
N ILE A 202 -9.74 14.92 -5.26
CA ILE A 202 -9.11 13.66 -4.87
C ILE A 202 -9.90 12.46 -5.41
N SER A 203 -11.24 12.52 -5.40
CA SER A 203 -12.11 11.42 -5.83
C SER A 203 -11.95 11.03 -7.30
N GLN A 204 -11.36 11.91 -8.13
CA GLN A 204 -11.11 11.66 -9.54
C GLN A 204 -9.96 10.70 -9.81
N PHE A 205 -9.17 10.31 -8.79
CA PHE A 205 -8.05 9.37 -8.94
C PHE A 205 -8.52 7.91 -9.00
N THR A 206 -9.33 7.60 -10.03
CA THR A 206 -9.82 6.26 -10.35
C THR A 206 -9.07 5.65 -11.54
N VAL A 207 -9.19 4.33 -11.72
CA VAL A 207 -8.53 3.59 -12.82
C VAL A 207 -9.03 4.06 -14.18
N GLU A 208 -10.34 4.29 -14.29
CA GLU A 208 -11.00 4.74 -15.51
C GLU A 208 -10.45 6.10 -15.94
N GLU A 209 -10.29 7.02 -14.99
CA GLU A 209 -9.77 8.36 -15.22
C GLU A 209 -8.28 8.35 -15.55
N LEU A 210 -7.51 7.46 -14.91
CA LEU A 210 -6.10 7.23 -15.25
C LEU A 210 -5.95 6.78 -16.71
N VAL A 211 -6.79 5.85 -17.17
CA VAL A 211 -6.78 5.37 -18.56
C VAL A 211 -7.23 6.47 -19.53
N ARG A 212 -8.25 7.24 -19.15
CA ARG A 212 -8.84 8.29 -20.00
C ARG A 212 -7.93 9.51 -20.17
N GLN A 213 -7.31 9.99 -19.09
CA GLN A 213 -6.58 11.26 -19.06
C GLN A 213 -5.06 11.09 -19.04
N GLY A 214 -4.57 10.00 -18.44
CA GLY A 214 -3.16 9.78 -18.13
C GLY A 214 -2.72 10.42 -16.82
N ALA A 215 -1.83 9.73 -16.10
CA ALA A 215 -1.37 10.15 -14.76
C ALA A 215 -0.76 11.56 -14.74
N ASP A 216 -0.04 11.95 -15.78
CA ASP A 216 0.67 13.23 -15.83
C ASP A 216 -0.28 14.43 -15.72
N LYS A 217 -1.35 14.44 -16.53
CA LYS A 217 -2.37 15.50 -16.50
C LYS A 217 -3.09 15.55 -15.16
N MET A 218 -3.48 14.38 -14.63
CA MET A 218 -4.20 14.29 -13.35
C MET A 218 -3.36 14.83 -12.19
N VAL A 219 -2.11 14.36 -12.07
CA VAL A 219 -1.21 14.78 -10.98
C VAL A 219 -0.87 16.27 -11.08
N GLN A 220 -0.58 16.78 -12.28
CA GLN A 220 -0.29 18.21 -12.47
C GLN A 220 -1.48 19.10 -12.11
N HIS A 221 -2.68 18.75 -12.58
CA HIS A 221 -3.90 19.49 -12.25
C HIS A 221 -4.15 19.47 -10.74
N ALA A 222 -4.11 18.29 -10.11
CA ALA A 222 -4.40 18.17 -8.69
C ALA A 222 -3.41 18.92 -7.81
N ARG A 223 -2.12 18.90 -8.14
CA ARG A 223 -1.10 19.69 -7.42
C ARG A 223 -1.30 21.18 -7.56
N LYS A 224 -1.71 21.66 -8.75
CA LYS A 224 -1.98 23.08 -8.97
C LYS A 224 -3.09 23.55 -8.04
N GLU A 225 -4.19 22.80 -7.93
CA GLU A 225 -5.29 23.13 -7.03
C GLU A 225 -4.92 22.95 -5.55
N LEU A 226 -4.23 21.86 -5.19
CA LEU A 226 -3.81 21.58 -3.81
C LEU A 226 -2.92 22.70 -3.24
N ASN A 227 -2.03 23.27 -4.05
CA ASN A 227 -1.12 24.34 -3.63
C ASN A 227 -1.78 25.73 -3.58
N THR A 228 -3.11 25.84 -3.76
CA THR A 228 -3.86 27.10 -3.56
C THR A 228 -4.38 27.28 -2.13
N TYR A 229 -4.33 26.22 -1.32
CA TYR A 229 -4.66 26.23 0.09
C TYR A 229 -3.43 26.57 0.93
#